data_AF-U2PX57-F1
#
_entry.id   AF-U2PX57-F1
#
_cell.length_a   1.000
_cell.length_b   1.000
_cell.length_c   1.000
_cell.angle_alpha   90.00
_cell.angle_beta   90.00
_cell.angle_gamma   90.00
#
_symmetry.space_group_name_H-M   'P 1'
#
loop_
_entity.id
_entity.type
_entity.pdbx_description
1 polymer ?
#
loop_
_entity_poly.entity_id
_entity_poly.type
_entity_poly.pdbx_seq_one_letter_code
_entity_poly.pdbx_strand_id
1 'polypeptide(L)'
;MLTKYNKLNLKLYIFSFTCRYLLKYIIQKGGAMATFDGALIKEQGVTFAIVVVKPSVLNSSSKIKEARESFGRFFPNVPIVLMAQNSNGIPRYQGRTDIVKFLANVHPSRIPWKRYTY
;
A
#
# COMPACT_ATOMS: atom_id res chain seq x y z
N MET A 1 4.30 -15.42 -27.97
CA MET A 1 5.23 -14.27 -28.12
C MET A 1 4.61 -13.04 -27.49
N LEU A 2 5.37 -12.38 -26.61
CA LEU A 2 5.21 -10.99 -26.15
C LEU A 2 4.98 -10.07 -27.38
N THR A 3 4.36 -8.90 -27.39
CA THR A 3 4.33 -7.77 -26.44
C THR A 3 3.48 -6.69 -27.14
N LYS A 4 2.60 -5.95 -26.45
CA LYS A 4 2.19 -4.59 -26.88
C LYS A 4 1.39 -3.89 -25.78
N TYR A 5 2.08 -3.36 -24.77
CA TYR A 5 1.49 -2.29 -23.96
C TYR A 5 1.96 -0.95 -24.52
N ASN A 6 0.96 -0.20 -24.95
CA ASN A 6 1.06 0.90 -25.88
C ASN A 6 1.39 2.20 -25.13
N LYS A 7 2.26 2.95 -25.80
CA LYS A 7 2.76 4.27 -25.47
C LYS A 7 1.61 5.28 -25.43
N LEU A 8 1.29 5.82 -24.26
CA LEU A 8 0.45 7.02 -24.13
C LEU A 8 1.19 8.08 -23.30
N ASN A 9 1.83 8.96 -24.06
CA ASN A 9 1.94 10.41 -23.83
C ASN A 9 2.15 10.90 -22.40
N LEU A 10 3.45 10.96 -22.09
CA LEU A 10 4.09 12.02 -21.32
C LEU A 10 3.73 13.40 -21.93
N LYS A 11 2.87 14.19 -21.27
CA LYS A 11 2.93 15.68 -21.30
C LYS A 11 1.99 16.30 -20.26
N LEU A 12 2.60 17.16 -19.43
CA LEU A 12 2.03 18.22 -18.58
C LEU A 12 1.09 17.81 -17.45
N TYR A 13 1.55 17.98 -16.20
CA TYR A 13 1.24 19.21 -15.45
C TYR A 13 2.06 19.24 -14.15
N ILE A 14 3.05 20.14 -14.11
CA ILE A 14 3.64 20.64 -12.88
C ILE A 14 2.54 21.49 -12.24
N PHE A 15 1.85 20.99 -11.21
CA PHE A 15 0.95 21.82 -10.41
C PHE A 15 1.09 21.44 -8.93
N SER A 16 1.61 22.42 -8.18
CA SER A 16 1.49 22.60 -6.74
C SER A 16 1.84 21.42 -5.84
N PHE A 17 3.05 21.52 -5.30
CA PHE A 17 3.40 21.14 -3.94
C PHE A 17 2.29 21.50 -2.93
N THR A 18 2.20 20.68 -1.87
CA THR A 18 1.36 20.80 -0.67
C THR A 18 -0.14 20.44 -0.79
N CYS A 19 -0.54 19.50 0.07
CA CYS A 19 -1.91 19.31 0.57
C CYS A 19 -2.94 18.58 -0.32
N ARG A 20 -2.82 17.24 -0.49
CA ARG A 20 -4.01 16.36 -0.68
C ARG A 20 -3.83 14.84 -0.52
N TYR A 21 -2.94 14.36 0.35
CA TYR A 21 -3.01 12.95 0.82
C TYR A 21 -3.53 12.84 2.27
N LEU A 22 -4.19 13.89 2.77
CA LEU A 22 -4.59 14.01 4.18
C LEU A 22 -6.09 13.74 4.47
N LEU A 23 -6.86 13.16 3.53
CA LEU A 23 -8.27 12.86 3.82
C LEU A 23 -8.72 11.53 3.20
N LYS A 24 -8.43 10.43 3.90
CA LYS A 24 -9.37 9.30 4.09
C LYS A 24 -8.79 8.29 5.10
N TYR A 25 -8.54 8.78 6.31
CA TYR A 25 -8.40 7.96 7.51
C TYR A 25 -9.77 7.90 8.19
N ILE A 26 -10.53 6.81 8.02
CA ILE A 26 -11.72 6.49 8.83
C ILE A 26 -11.69 4.97 9.07
N ILE A 27 -11.08 4.46 10.15
CA ILE A 27 -11.71 4.10 11.45
C ILE A 27 -12.78 3.00 11.26
N GLN A 28 -12.44 1.72 11.53
CA GLN A 28 -12.68 0.97 12.79
C GLN A 28 -14.10 1.09 13.38
N LYS A 29 -14.84 -0.04 13.32
CA LYS A 29 -16.03 -0.42 14.11
C LYS A 29 -17.28 0.46 13.96
N GLY A 30 -18.27 -0.08 13.24
CA GLY A 30 -19.68 0.37 13.28
C GLY A 30 -20.30 0.52 11.89
N GLY A 31 -21.04 -0.50 11.42
CA GLY A 31 -22.15 -0.37 10.45
C GLY A 31 -21.89 0.15 9.03
N ALA A 32 -20.71 0.66 8.68
CA ALA A 32 -20.36 1.10 7.33
C ALA A 32 -19.21 0.24 6.81
N MET A 33 -19.34 -0.30 5.58
CA MET A 33 -18.37 -1.22 4.99
C MET A 33 -16.93 -0.67 5.12
N ALA A 34 -16.10 -1.36 5.91
CA ALA A 34 -14.76 -0.91 6.19
C ALA A 34 -13.93 -0.98 4.90
N THR A 35 -13.50 0.16 4.37
CA THR A 35 -12.61 0.18 3.20
C THR A 35 -11.17 0.38 3.61
N PHE A 36 -10.23 -0.24 2.88
CA PHE A 36 -8.80 -0.03 3.06
C PHE A 36 -8.12 0.21 1.72
N ASP A 37 -7.01 0.95 1.74
CA ASP A 37 -6.19 1.15 0.55
C ASP A 37 -5.09 0.09 0.48
N GLY A 38 -4.94 -0.51 -0.68
CA GLY A 38 -3.90 -1.49 -0.97
C GLY A 38 -3.46 -1.42 -2.42
N ALA A 39 -2.33 -2.04 -2.74
CA ALA A 39 -1.82 -2.12 -4.10
C ALA A 39 -1.24 -3.51 -4.33
N LEU A 40 -1.60 -4.12 -5.46
CA LEU A 40 -1.00 -5.37 -5.93
C LEU A 40 0.02 -5.02 -7.01
N ILE A 41 1.29 -5.30 -6.73
CA ILE A 41 2.41 -5.00 -7.63
C ILE A 41 3.06 -6.31 -8.05
N LYS A 42 3.45 -6.40 -9.32
CA LYS A 42 4.25 -7.49 -9.86
C LYS A 42 5.51 -6.91 -10.47
N GLU A 43 6.64 -7.20 -9.86
CA GLU A 43 7.95 -6.67 -10.25
C GLU A 43 8.98 -7.79 -10.30
N GLN A 44 9.81 -7.84 -11.34
CA GLN A 44 10.87 -8.86 -11.50
C GLN A 44 10.42 -10.32 -11.26
N GLY A 45 9.16 -10.64 -11.58
CA GLY A 45 8.60 -11.98 -11.35
C GLY A 45 8.07 -12.23 -9.93
N VAL A 46 8.26 -11.30 -9.00
CA VAL A 46 7.70 -11.33 -7.65
C VAL A 46 6.41 -10.53 -7.61
N THR A 47 5.31 -11.17 -7.21
CA THR A 47 4.05 -10.47 -6.94
C THR A 47 3.96 -10.20 -5.45
N PHE A 48 3.63 -8.97 -5.06
CA PHE A 48 3.47 -8.60 -3.66
C PHE A 48 2.34 -7.59 -3.47
N ALA A 49 1.71 -7.65 -2.31
CA ALA A 49 0.63 -6.76 -1.92
C ALA A 49 1.14 -5.75 -0.90
N ILE A 50 0.77 -4.49 -1.06
CA ILE A 50 1.01 -3.42 -0.10
C ILE A 50 -0.34 -3.03 0.49
N VAL A 51 -0.43 -2.93 1.81
CA VAL A 51 -1.66 -2.52 2.48
C VAL A 51 -1.37 -1.36 3.43
N VAL A 52 -2.17 -0.31 3.34
CA VAL A 52 -2.06 0.84 4.24
C VAL A 52 -2.77 0.51 5.55
N VAL A 53 -2.02 0.57 6.65
CA VAL A 53 -2.50 0.31 8.01
C VAL A 53 -2.19 1.49 8.94
N LYS A 54 -2.88 1.53 10.08
CA LYS A 54 -2.58 2.50 11.12
C LYS A 54 -1.17 2.24 11.70
N PRO A 55 -0.41 3.28 12.08
CA PRO A 55 0.91 3.11 12.70
C PRO A 55 0.85 2.29 14.00
N SER A 56 -0.28 2.32 14.71
CA SER A 56 -0.52 1.51 15.91
C SER A 56 -0.51 0.00 15.67
N VAL A 57 -0.72 -0.45 14.43
CA VAL A 57 -0.61 -1.86 14.05
C VAL A 57 0.86 -2.27 14.02
N LEU A 58 1.75 -1.41 13.51
CA LEU A 58 3.18 -1.69 13.41
C LEU A 58 3.93 -1.59 14.75
N ASN A 59 3.27 -1.22 15.85
CA ASN A 59 3.90 -1.08 17.16
C ASN A 59 3.99 -2.40 17.93
N SER A 60 3.24 -3.43 17.55
CA SER A 60 3.22 -4.72 18.25
C SER A 60 3.29 -5.87 17.26
N SER A 61 4.18 -6.82 17.51
CA SER A 61 4.33 -8.05 16.70
C SER A 61 3.00 -8.81 16.56
N SER A 62 2.21 -8.88 17.64
CA SER A 62 0.90 -9.54 17.64
C SER A 62 -0.09 -8.89 16.67
N LYS A 63 -0.17 -7.55 16.65
CA LYS A 63 -1.05 -6.81 15.73
C LYS A 63 -0.60 -6.91 14.28
N ILE A 64 0.71 -6.98 14.05
CA ILE A 64 1.27 -7.22 12.72
C ILE A 64 0.82 -8.59 12.20
N LYS A 65 0.88 -9.63 13.05
CA LYS A 65 0.43 -10.99 12.69
C LYS A 65 -1.07 -10.99 12.37
N GLU A 66 -1.88 -10.41 13.25
CA GLU A 66 -3.34 -10.30 13.08
C GLU A 66 -3.72 -9.55 11.78
N ALA A 67 -3.04 -8.44 11.50
CA ALA A 67 -3.26 -7.69 10.27
C ALA A 67 -2.89 -8.52 9.03
N ARG A 68 -1.75 -9.23 9.04
CA ARG A 68 -1.36 -10.11 7.94
C ARG A 68 -2.36 -11.24 7.72
N GLU A 69 -2.86 -11.86 8.78
CA GLU A 69 -3.88 -12.91 8.68
C GLU A 69 -5.20 -12.36 8.12
N SER A 70 -5.62 -11.17 8.58
CA SER A 70 -6.82 -10.49 8.09
C SER A 70 -6.74 -10.13 6.61
N PHE A 71 -5.60 -9.56 6.17
CA PHE A 71 -5.37 -9.20 4.78
C PHE A 71 -5.03 -10.39 3.88
N GLY A 72 -4.55 -11.50 4.46
CA GLY A 72 -4.28 -12.76 3.75
C GLY A 72 -5.50 -13.30 3.01
N ARG A 73 -6.70 -13.04 3.54
CA ARG A 73 -7.98 -13.41 2.89
C ARG A 73 -8.21 -12.68 1.56
N PHE A 74 -7.70 -11.46 1.41
CA PHE A 74 -7.83 -10.65 0.20
C PHE A 74 -6.70 -10.92 -0.81
N PHE A 75 -5.54 -11.37 -0.35
CA PHE A 75 -4.35 -11.60 -1.17
C PHE A 75 -3.79 -13.01 -0.94
N PRO A 76 -4.44 -14.06 -1.49
CA PRO A 76 -3.98 -15.44 -1.33
C PRO A 76 -2.63 -15.65 -2.03
N ASN A 77 -1.71 -16.36 -1.37
CA ASN A 77 -0.39 -16.75 -1.89
C ASN A 77 0.54 -15.58 -2.29
N VAL A 78 0.30 -14.37 -1.78
CA VAL A 78 1.09 -13.18 -2.09
C VAL A 78 1.72 -12.63 -0.79
N PRO A 79 3.03 -12.30 -0.76
CA PRO A 79 3.63 -11.63 0.39
C PRO A 79 2.99 -10.27 0.63
N ILE A 80 2.52 -10.05 1.86
CA ILE A 80 1.86 -8.81 2.29
C ILE A 80 2.86 -7.91 3.01
N VAL A 81 3.05 -6.72 2.47
CA VAL A 81 3.80 -5.62 3.08
C VAL A 81 2.82 -4.65 3.71
N LEU A 82 2.97 -4.44 5.01
CA LEU A 82 2.20 -3.44 5.72
C LEU A 82 2.93 -2.09 5.62
N MET A 83 2.19 -1.06 5.24
CA MET A 83 2.67 0.31 5.16
C MET A 83 1.89 1.15 6.16
N ALA A 84 2.58 1.92 7.00
CA ALA A 84 1.93 2.92 7.84
C ALA A 84 2.63 4.26 7.68
N GLN A 85 1.87 5.34 7.76
CA GLN A 85 2.43 6.69 7.84
C GLN A 85 2.53 7.10 9.31
N ASN A 86 3.66 7.69 9.70
CA ASN A 86 3.77 8.36 10.99
C ASN A 86 3.13 9.76 10.93
N SER A 87 3.06 10.44 12.07
CA SER A 87 2.56 11.82 12.18
C SER A 87 3.33 12.83 11.30
N ASN A 88 4.56 12.50 10.93
CA ASN A 88 5.44 13.34 10.12
C ASN A 88 5.28 13.04 8.61
N GLY A 89 4.33 12.17 8.22
CA GLY A 89 4.09 11.79 6.83
C GLY A 89 5.12 10.80 6.25
N ILE A 90 6.03 10.29 7.07
CA ILE A 90 7.06 9.34 6.64
C ILE A 90 6.46 7.93 6.57
N PRO A 91 6.52 7.25 5.41
CA PRO A 91 6.05 5.89 5.26
C PRO A 91 7.00 4.91 5.94
N ARG A 92 6.48 4.09 6.85
CA ARG A 92 7.16 2.95 7.45
C ARG A 92 6.60 1.67 6.84
N TYR A 93 7.50 0.85 6.30
CA TYR A 93 7.15 -0.43 5.70
C TYR A 93 7.57 -1.59 6.59
N GLN A 94 6.73 -2.62 6.67
CA GLN A 94 7.04 -3.84 7.40
C GLN A 94 6.57 -5.08 6.63
N GLY A 95 7.53 -5.90 6.25
CA GLY A 95 7.29 -7.04 5.37
C GLY A 95 8.59 -7.76 5.07
N ARG A 96 8.60 -8.44 3.93
CA ARG A 96 9.80 -9.08 3.40
C ARG A 96 10.86 -8.02 3.09
N THR A 97 12.08 -8.24 3.57
CA THR A 97 13.15 -7.21 3.58
C THR A 97 13.56 -6.75 2.18
N ASP A 98 13.57 -7.64 1.21
CA ASP A 98 13.80 -7.36 -0.22
C ASP A 98 12.76 -6.38 -0.79
N ILE A 99 11.48 -6.62 -0.51
CA ILE A 99 10.38 -5.74 -0.98
C ILE A 99 10.43 -4.40 -0.25
N VAL A 100 10.71 -4.40 1.06
CA VAL A 100 10.87 -3.16 1.84
C VAL A 100 12.01 -2.30 1.31
N LYS A 101 13.16 -2.90 0.96
CA LYS A 101 14.29 -2.20 0.33
C LYS A 101 13.92 -1.65 -1.05
N PHE A 102 13.13 -2.39 -1.83
CA PHE A 102 12.60 -1.88 -3.10
C PHE A 102 11.70 -0.66 -2.88
N LEU A 103 10.74 -0.75 -1.95
CA LEU A 103 9.80 0.33 -1.64
C LEU A 103 10.46 1.56 -1.02
N ALA A 104 11.58 1.40 -0.31
CA ALA A 104 12.35 2.52 0.21
C ALA A 104 12.89 3.45 -0.91
N ASN A 105 13.11 2.92 -2.11
CA ASN A 105 13.57 3.68 -3.28
C ASN A 105 12.44 4.14 -4.20
N VAL A 106 11.20 3.70 -3.95
CA VAL A 106 10.02 4.03 -4.76
C VAL A 106 9.17 5.06 -4.04
N HIS A 107 8.93 6.20 -4.71
CA HIS A 107 8.02 7.20 -4.15
C HIS A 107 6.59 6.63 -4.05
N PRO A 108 5.88 6.79 -2.91
CA PRO A 108 4.53 6.24 -2.71
C PRO A 108 3.51 6.62 -3.78
N SER A 109 3.67 7.78 -4.42
CA SER A 109 2.78 8.22 -5.51
C SER A 109 2.89 7.38 -6.79
N ARG A 110 3.97 6.60 -6.95
CA ARG A 110 4.12 5.66 -8.09
C ARG A 110 3.41 4.34 -7.86
N ILE A 111 2.95 4.09 -6.64
CA ILE A 111 2.24 2.86 -6.30
C ILE A 111 0.80 2.96 -6.83
N PRO A 112 0.31 1.95 -7.59
CA PRO A 112 -1.05 1.94 -8.11
C PRO A 112 -2.04 1.59 -6.99
N TRP A 113 -2.36 2.57 -6.13
CA TRP A 113 -3.29 2.41 -5.03
C TRP A 113 -4.69 2.05 -5.52
N LYS A 114 -5.30 1.07 -4.86
CA LYS A 114 -6.66 0.59 -5.06
C LYS A 114 -7.37 0.56 -3.72
N ARG A 115 -8.67 0.90 -3.73
CA ARG A 115 -9.50 0.84 -2.54
C ARG A 115 -10.27 -0.48 -2.52
N TYR A 116 -10.08 -1.24 -1.45
CA TYR A 116 -10.73 -2.51 -1.18
C TYR A 116 -11.82 -2.33 -0.13
N THR A 117 -12.89 -3.11 -0.23
CA THR A 117 -13.98 -3.19 0.75
C THR A 117 -13.84 -4.49 1.53
N TYR A 118 -14.00 -4.42 2.85
CA TYR A 118 -14.01 -5.57 3.74
C TYR A 118 -15.27 -6.41 3.57
#